data_AF-A0A6L3X7V1-F1
#
_entry.id   AF-A0A6L3X7V1-F1
#
_cell.length_a   1.000
_cell.length_b   1.000
_cell.length_c   1.000
_cell.angle_alpha   90.00
_cell.angle_beta   90.00
_cell.angle_gamma   90.00
#
_symmetry.space_group_name_H-M   'P 1'
#
loop_
_entity.id
_entity.type
_entity.pdbx_description
1 polymer ?
#
loop_
_entity_poly.entity_id
_entity_poly.type
_entity_poly.pdbx_seq_one_letter_code
_entity_poly.pdbx_strand_id
1 'polypeptide(L)'
;ALIAGGVSRVVAAMQDPNPQVAGRGLYRLQQEGIDVSHGLMMQDAENINKGFLKRMRTGFPFIQLKLGASLDGRTAMANGESQWITSPQARRDVQRLRAQSHAILTSSETVLADDPAMTVRWEELNADTQALYPQENLRQPLRIIIDSQNRVTPEHRIVQQPGETWIARTKEDTREWPEGVRSIMVPEHNGHLDLVVLMM
;
A
#
# COMPACT_ATOMS: atom_id res chain seq x y z
N ALA A 1 -4.49 5.51 30.65
CA ALA A 1 -3.02 5.57 30.60
C ALA A 1 -2.51 6.98 30.90
N LEU A 2 -2.67 7.96 29.99
CA LEU A 2 -2.14 9.33 30.21
C LEU A 2 -2.63 10.01 31.50
N ILE A 3 -3.94 9.94 31.79
CA ILE A 3 -4.53 10.48 33.02
C ILE A 3 -3.90 9.82 34.26
N ALA A 4 -3.85 8.48 34.28
CA ALA A 4 -3.21 7.73 35.37
C ALA A 4 -1.69 8.01 35.48
N GLY A 5 -1.05 8.43 34.40
CA GLY A 5 0.34 8.87 34.37
C GLY A 5 0.56 10.28 34.94
N GLY A 6 -0.51 11.01 35.29
CA GLY A 6 -0.42 12.31 35.96
C GLY A 6 0.24 13.42 35.13
N VAL A 7 0.20 13.34 33.80
CA VAL A 7 0.78 14.38 32.94
C VAL A 7 -0.01 15.68 33.08
N SER A 8 0.68 16.81 33.21
CA SER A 8 0.05 18.12 33.38
C SER A 8 -0.31 18.80 32.06
N ARG A 9 0.36 18.42 30.96
CA ARG A 9 0.18 19.03 29.64
C ARG A 9 0.37 18.03 28.49
N VAL A 10 -0.48 18.13 27.48
CA VAL A 10 -0.40 17.36 26.23
C VAL A 10 -0.48 18.31 25.03
N VAL A 11 0.49 18.20 24.13
CA VAL A 11 0.50 18.95 22.85
C VAL A 11 0.38 17.95 21.71
N ALA A 12 -0.75 17.94 21.01
CA ALA A 12 -1.02 17.03 19.89
C ALA A 12 -0.75 17.72 18.54
N ALA A 13 -0.01 17.07 17.64
CA ALA A 13 0.26 17.67 16.33
C ALA A 13 -1.01 17.86 15.49
N MET A 14 -1.92 16.88 15.53
CA MET A 14 -3.20 16.91 14.82
C MET A 14 -4.33 16.26 15.64
N GLN A 15 -5.56 16.60 15.30
CA GLN A 15 -6.74 15.87 15.79
C GLN A 15 -6.97 14.59 14.97
N ASP A 16 -7.67 13.62 15.55
CA ASP A 16 -8.02 12.37 14.87
C ASP A 16 -8.88 12.65 13.62
N PRO A 17 -8.51 12.17 12.42
CA PRO A 17 -9.29 12.35 11.19
C PRO A 17 -10.57 11.53 11.16
N ASN A 18 -10.72 10.50 12.01
CA ASN A 18 -11.90 9.66 12.03
C ASN A 18 -13.09 10.44 12.62
N PRO A 19 -14.13 10.71 11.81
CA PRO A 19 -15.25 11.55 12.23
C PRO A 19 -16.00 10.98 13.43
N GLN A 20 -15.91 9.66 13.67
CA GLN A 20 -16.58 9.03 14.79
C GLN A 20 -15.95 9.39 16.13
N VAL A 21 -14.67 9.75 16.19
CA VAL A 21 -13.91 9.95 17.44
C VAL A 21 -13.22 11.31 17.55
N ALA A 22 -13.22 12.10 16.48
CA ALA A 22 -12.57 13.41 16.40
C ALA A 22 -12.85 14.31 17.62
N GLY A 23 -11.78 14.87 18.20
CA GLY A 23 -11.83 15.83 19.32
C GLY A 23 -12.16 15.25 20.70
N ARG A 24 -12.81 14.09 20.80
CA ARG A 24 -13.27 13.53 22.09
C ARG A 24 -12.12 13.17 23.04
N GLY A 25 -10.99 12.71 22.49
CA GLY A 25 -9.81 12.36 23.28
C GLY A 25 -9.18 13.57 23.99
N LEU A 26 -9.00 14.67 23.27
CA LEU A 26 -8.44 15.92 23.81
C LEU A 26 -9.39 16.52 24.86
N TYR A 27 -10.68 16.53 24.58
CA TYR A 27 -11.69 16.99 25.54
C TYR A 27 -11.68 16.17 26.83
N ARG A 28 -11.56 14.84 26.74
CA ARG A 28 -11.47 13.97 27.93
C ARG A 28 -10.26 14.31 28.80
N LEU A 29 -9.11 14.59 28.20
CA LEU A 29 -7.91 15.00 28.96
C LEU A 29 -8.14 16.33 29.66
N GLN A 30 -8.76 17.29 28.97
CA GLN A 30 -9.07 18.61 29.52
C GLN A 30 -10.02 18.53 30.73
N GLN A 31 -11.01 17.62 30.72
CA GLN A 31 -11.92 17.39 31.85
C GLN A 31 -11.21 16.89 33.12
N GLU A 32 -10.08 16.20 32.97
CA GLU A 32 -9.25 15.73 34.07
C GLU A 32 -8.21 16.79 34.51
N GLY A 33 -8.35 18.04 34.05
CA GLY A 33 -7.49 19.17 34.44
C GLY A 33 -6.15 19.22 33.71
N ILE A 34 -5.96 18.43 32.65
CA ILE A 34 -4.74 18.43 31.83
C ILE A 34 -4.81 19.59 30.83
N ASP A 35 -3.75 20.41 30.73
CA ASP A 35 -3.64 21.44 29.69
C ASP A 35 -3.44 20.79 28.30
N VAL A 36 -4.25 21.17 27.32
CA VAL A 36 -4.24 20.55 25.99
C VAL A 36 -4.18 21.61 24.90
N SER A 37 -3.23 21.43 23.97
CA SER A 37 -3.17 22.20 22.74
C SER A 37 -2.98 21.30 21.53
N HIS A 38 -3.38 21.76 20.35
CA HIS A 38 -3.15 21.02 19.12
C HIS A 38 -2.82 21.90 17.91
N GLY A 39 -2.25 21.28 16.87
CA GLY A 39 -1.98 21.91 15.58
C GLY A 39 -0.54 22.33 15.35
N LEU A 40 0.33 22.18 16.35
CA LEU A 40 1.77 22.40 16.21
C LEU A 40 2.35 21.35 15.24
N MET A 41 3.01 21.80 14.18
CA MET A 41 3.56 20.93 13.11
C MET A 41 2.52 20.00 12.48
N MET A 42 1.25 20.42 12.42
CA MET A 42 0.15 19.63 11.84
C MET A 42 0.47 19.16 10.42
N GLN A 43 1.11 20.01 9.61
CA GLN A 43 1.43 19.68 8.23
C GLN A 43 2.42 18.51 8.10
N ASP A 44 3.40 18.41 9.00
CA ASP A 44 4.34 17.29 9.03
C ASP A 44 3.65 16.01 9.50
N ALA A 45 2.74 16.12 10.48
CA ALA A 45 1.90 15.01 10.91
C ALA A 45 0.98 14.51 9.78
N GLU A 46 0.48 15.39 8.92
CA GLU A 46 -0.28 14.99 7.73
C GLU A 46 0.60 14.21 6.73
N ASN A 47 1.85 14.65 6.55
CA ASN A 47 2.77 14.08 5.57
C ASN A 47 3.22 12.66 5.92
N ILE A 48 3.31 12.29 7.20
CA ILE A 48 3.73 10.95 7.62
C ILE A 48 2.65 9.88 7.43
N ASN A 49 1.36 10.25 7.36
CA ASN A 49 0.24 9.32 7.38
C ASN A 49 -0.72 9.45 6.18
N LYS A 50 -0.24 9.93 5.03
CA LYS A 50 -1.05 10.24 3.82
C LYS A 50 -2.10 9.17 3.49
N GLY A 51 -1.69 7.90 3.46
CA GLY A 51 -2.58 6.77 3.15
C GLY A 51 -3.68 6.58 4.18
N PHE A 52 -3.32 6.55 5.46
CA PHE A 52 -4.28 6.40 6.56
C PHE A 52 -5.27 7.57 6.61
N LEU A 53 -4.75 8.80 6.54
CA LEU A 53 -5.58 10.02 6.60
C LEU A 53 -6.57 10.10 5.43
N LYS A 54 -6.11 9.81 4.21
CA LYS A 54 -6.99 9.81 3.03
C LYS A 54 -8.09 8.76 3.15
N ARG A 55 -7.76 7.54 3.61
CA ARG A 55 -8.75 6.48 3.81
C ARG A 55 -9.80 6.88 4.85
N MET A 56 -9.38 7.46 5.98
CA MET A 56 -10.32 7.91 7.02
C MET A 56 -11.23 9.05 6.54
N ARG A 57 -10.72 9.96 5.70
CA ARG A 57 -11.45 11.14 5.21
C ARG A 57 -12.37 10.82 4.02
N THR A 58 -12.01 9.87 3.17
CA THR A 58 -12.66 9.68 1.85
C THR A 58 -13.15 8.26 1.57
N GLY A 59 -12.77 7.27 2.38
CA GLY A 59 -12.95 5.84 2.06
C GLY A 59 -11.88 5.27 1.14
N PHE A 60 -11.24 6.09 0.31
CA PHE A 60 -10.28 5.62 -0.69
C PHE A 60 -8.82 5.57 -0.18
N PRO A 61 -8.00 4.60 -0.64
CA PRO A 61 -6.57 4.57 -0.36
C PRO A 61 -5.82 5.70 -1.07
N PHE A 62 -4.61 6.02 -0.60
CA PHE A 62 -3.67 6.85 -1.34
C PHE A 62 -2.95 6.01 -2.39
N ILE A 63 -3.05 6.41 -3.66
CA ILE A 63 -2.49 5.66 -4.79
C ILE A 63 -1.20 6.34 -5.25
N GLN A 64 -0.13 5.56 -5.35
CA GLN A 64 1.14 5.97 -5.93
C GLN A 64 1.37 5.20 -7.24
N LEU A 65 1.38 5.92 -8.36
CA LEU A 65 1.72 5.35 -9.66
C LEU A 65 3.22 5.53 -9.93
N LYS A 66 3.94 4.42 -10.09
CA LYS A 66 5.35 4.44 -10.51
C LYS A 66 5.43 4.24 -12.02
N LEU A 67 6.13 5.13 -12.71
CA LEU A 67 6.47 5.01 -14.13
C LEU A 67 7.98 4.97 -14.32
N GLY A 68 8.46 4.11 -15.22
CA GLY A 68 9.84 4.15 -15.71
C GLY A 68 9.80 4.36 -17.21
N ALA A 69 10.53 5.34 -17.71
CA ALA A 69 10.53 5.70 -19.13
C ALA A 69 11.94 6.04 -19.62
N SER A 70 12.19 5.80 -20.90
CA SER A 70 13.34 6.35 -21.62
C SER A 70 13.16 7.86 -21.90
N LEU A 71 14.22 8.52 -22.38
CA LEU A 71 14.19 9.95 -22.70
C LEU A 71 13.15 10.31 -23.79
N ASP A 72 12.87 9.37 -24.70
CA ASP A 72 11.84 9.50 -25.73
C ASP A 72 10.44 9.03 -25.27
N GLY A 73 10.26 8.76 -23.97
CA GLY A 73 8.96 8.49 -23.35
C GLY A 73 8.47 7.04 -23.48
N ARG A 74 9.31 6.10 -23.89
CA ARG A 74 8.93 4.68 -24.01
C ARG A 74 9.11 3.94 -22.69
N THR A 75 8.22 2.98 -22.43
CA THR A 75 8.21 2.17 -21.19
C THR A 75 8.66 0.72 -21.40
N ALA A 76 8.82 0.30 -22.66
CA ALA A 76 9.35 -1.00 -23.08
C ALA A 76 10.10 -0.84 -24.41
N MET A 77 10.98 -1.79 -24.72
CA MET A 77 11.62 -1.88 -26.02
C MET A 77 10.59 -2.26 -27.10
N ALA A 78 10.92 -1.99 -28.37
CA ALA A 78 10.01 -2.26 -29.49
C ALA A 78 9.69 -3.76 -29.66
N ASN A 79 10.55 -4.64 -29.14
CA ASN A 79 10.35 -6.09 -29.08
C ASN A 79 9.50 -6.56 -27.87
N GLY A 80 9.02 -5.63 -27.03
CA GLY A 80 8.23 -5.93 -25.83
C GLY A 80 9.05 -6.16 -24.56
N GLU A 81 10.38 -6.21 -24.62
CA GLU A 81 11.22 -6.37 -23.43
C GLU A 81 11.19 -5.09 -22.57
N SER A 82 10.83 -5.24 -21.30
CA SER A 82 10.62 -4.12 -20.36
C SER A 82 11.61 -4.14 -19.18
N GLN A 83 12.45 -5.18 -19.08
CA GLN A 83 13.38 -5.39 -17.97
C GLN A 83 14.85 -5.20 -18.42
N TRP A 84 15.60 -4.20 -17.95
CA TRP A 84 15.18 -3.01 -17.19
C TRP A 84 15.72 -1.78 -17.90
N ILE A 85 14.85 -0.81 -18.18
CA ILE A 85 15.25 0.50 -18.75
C ILE A 85 15.92 1.39 -17.68
N THR A 86 15.59 1.19 -16.40
CA THR A 86 16.10 2.00 -15.28
C THR A 86 17.28 1.35 -14.55
N SER A 87 18.12 2.16 -13.92
CA SER A 87 19.34 1.73 -13.22
C SER A 87 19.08 0.88 -11.95
N PRO A 88 20.10 0.14 -11.46
CA PRO A 88 20.02 -0.54 -10.16
C PRO A 88 19.67 0.37 -8.98
N GLN A 89 20.13 1.62 -8.98
CA GLN A 89 19.82 2.61 -7.94
C GLN A 89 18.33 2.94 -7.93
N ALA A 90 17.72 3.12 -9.11
CA ALA A 90 16.28 3.33 -9.22
C ALA A 90 15.49 2.11 -8.71
N ARG A 91 15.98 0.89 -8.94
CA ARG A 91 15.33 -0.33 -8.42
C ARG A 91 15.39 -0.42 -6.89
N ARG A 92 16.50 -0.01 -6.27
CA ARG A 92 16.61 0.10 -4.80
C ARG A 92 15.65 1.14 -4.23
N ASP A 93 15.47 2.28 -4.89
CA ASP A 93 14.49 3.28 -4.44
C ASP A 93 13.05 2.73 -4.52
N VAL A 94 12.72 1.98 -5.57
CA VAL A 94 11.42 1.29 -5.67
C VAL A 94 11.23 0.27 -4.55
N GLN A 95 12.28 -0.43 -4.10
CA GLN A 95 12.20 -1.34 -2.94
C GLN A 95 11.79 -0.60 -1.66
N ARG A 96 12.36 0.59 -1.42
CA ARG A 96 11.98 1.44 -0.30
C ARG A 96 10.51 1.89 -0.39
N LEU A 97 10.06 2.33 -1.56
CA LEU A 97 8.66 2.72 -1.78
C LEU A 97 7.68 1.55 -1.57
N ARG A 98 8.06 0.35 -2.03
CA ARG A 98 7.28 -0.88 -1.80
C ARG A 98 7.19 -1.22 -0.32
N ALA A 99 8.30 -1.14 0.42
CA ALA A 99 8.32 -1.43 1.86
C ALA A 99 7.39 -0.51 2.67
N GLN A 100 7.25 0.75 2.25
CA GLN A 100 6.36 1.73 2.87
C GLN A 100 4.88 1.57 2.46
N SER A 101 4.60 0.84 1.38
CA SER A 101 3.26 0.70 0.83
C SER A 101 2.48 -0.42 1.54
N HIS A 102 1.20 -0.19 1.81
CA HIS A 102 0.35 -1.24 2.38
C HIS A 102 0.14 -2.39 1.39
N ALA A 103 -0.09 -2.04 0.11
CA ALA A 103 -0.31 -2.96 -0.99
C ALA A 103 0.46 -2.54 -2.25
N ILE A 104 0.72 -3.51 -3.13
CA ILE A 104 1.24 -3.34 -4.49
C ILE A 104 0.16 -3.84 -5.45
N LEU A 105 -0.23 -3.02 -6.41
CA LEU A 105 -1.25 -3.36 -7.41
C LEU A 105 -0.61 -3.54 -8.79
N THR A 106 -1.04 -4.56 -9.52
CA THR A 106 -0.60 -4.86 -10.88
C THR A 106 -1.74 -5.44 -11.72
N SER A 107 -1.60 -5.43 -13.05
CA SER A 107 -2.54 -6.09 -13.96
C SER A 107 -2.14 -7.53 -14.23
N SER A 108 -3.09 -8.36 -14.66
CA SER A 108 -2.75 -9.70 -15.13
C SER A 108 -1.86 -9.70 -16.36
N GLU A 109 -1.92 -8.69 -17.24
CA GLU A 109 -0.96 -8.54 -18.35
C GLU A 109 0.49 -8.53 -17.87
N THR A 110 0.81 -7.74 -16.83
CA THR A 110 2.17 -7.71 -16.28
C THR A 110 2.54 -9.06 -15.65
N VAL A 111 1.60 -9.71 -14.96
CA VAL A 111 1.86 -11.03 -14.36
C VAL A 111 2.19 -12.08 -15.42
N LEU A 112 1.42 -12.10 -16.51
CA LEU A 112 1.60 -13.04 -17.62
C LEU A 112 2.89 -12.78 -18.41
N ALA A 113 3.26 -11.51 -18.60
CA ALA A 113 4.45 -11.14 -19.38
C ALA A 113 5.76 -11.31 -18.60
N ASP A 114 5.76 -10.98 -17.30
CA ASP A 114 6.99 -10.84 -16.51
C ASP A 114 7.17 -11.89 -15.41
N ASP A 115 6.13 -12.68 -15.10
CA ASP A 115 6.04 -13.60 -13.96
C ASP A 115 6.71 -13.07 -12.66
N PRO A 116 6.28 -11.88 -12.18
CA PRO A 116 6.98 -11.17 -11.12
C PRO A 116 6.60 -11.71 -9.74
N ALA A 117 7.54 -11.68 -8.78
CA ALA A 117 7.23 -11.98 -7.38
C ALA A 117 6.45 -10.84 -6.68
N MET A 118 6.66 -9.59 -7.11
CA MET A 118 6.11 -8.36 -6.49
C MET A 118 6.35 -8.25 -4.97
N THR A 119 7.50 -8.72 -4.49
CA THR A 119 7.91 -8.67 -3.07
C THR A 119 8.87 -7.53 -2.76
N VAL A 120 8.98 -7.23 -1.47
CA VAL A 120 10.08 -6.45 -0.89
C VAL A 120 11.26 -7.37 -0.65
N ARG A 121 12.43 -6.96 -1.15
CA ARG A 121 13.73 -7.64 -0.99
C ARG A 121 14.57 -6.84 -0.01
N TRP A 122 14.72 -7.36 1.20
CA TRP A 122 15.33 -6.63 2.31
C TRP A 122 16.79 -6.26 2.02
N GLU A 123 17.52 -7.16 1.36
CA GLU A 123 18.89 -7.00 0.91
C GLU A 123 19.09 -5.88 -0.13
N GLU A 124 18.02 -5.46 -0.82
CA GLU A 124 18.04 -4.34 -1.77
C GLU A 124 17.68 -2.99 -1.13
N LEU A 125 17.29 -2.97 0.15
CA LEU A 125 17.07 -1.73 0.90
C LEU A 125 18.41 -1.05 1.21
N ASN A 126 18.39 0.28 1.40
CA ASN A 126 19.60 1.01 1.81
C ASN A 126 19.92 0.77 3.29
N ALA A 127 21.15 1.07 3.69
CA ALA A 127 21.64 0.84 5.05
C ALA A 127 20.78 1.53 6.13
N ASP A 128 20.34 2.77 5.87
CA ASP A 128 19.50 3.54 6.80
C ASP A 128 18.15 2.85 7.04
N THR A 129 17.53 2.30 5.99
CA THR A 129 16.27 1.57 6.12
C THR A 129 16.48 0.25 6.84
N GLN A 130 17.54 -0.49 6.52
CA GLN A 130 17.87 -1.76 7.18
C GLN A 130 18.13 -1.58 8.68
N ALA A 131 18.75 -0.47 9.08
CA ALA A 131 18.99 -0.15 10.49
C ALA A 131 17.70 0.09 11.29
N LEU A 132 16.66 0.62 10.65
CA LEU A 132 15.35 0.88 11.26
C LEU A 132 14.36 -0.28 11.09
N TYR A 133 14.60 -1.15 10.12
CA TYR A 133 13.68 -2.21 9.74
C TYR A 133 14.39 -3.57 9.71
N PRO A 134 14.52 -4.25 10.87
CA PRO A 134 15.17 -5.55 10.96
C PRO A 134 14.52 -6.59 10.04
N GLN A 135 15.32 -7.51 9.51
CA GLN A 135 14.87 -8.48 8.51
C GLN A 135 13.76 -9.40 9.05
N GLU A 136 13.84 -9.79 10.32
CA GLU A 136 12.84 -10.60 11.02
C GLU A 136 11.47 -9.91 11.12
N ASN A 137 11.44 -8.58 11.04
CA ASN A 137 10.21 -7.78 11.05
C ASN A 137 9.72 -7.46 9.63
N LEU A 138 10.38 -7.98 8.59
CA LEU A 138 10.01 -7.74 7.21
C LEU A 138 8.57 -8.22 6.95
N ARG A 139 7.73 -7.27 6.59
CA ARG A 139 6.34 -7.47 6.22
C ARG A 139 6.25 -7.31 4.70
N GLN A 140 5.73 -8.34 4.05
CA GLN A 140 5.42 -8.25 2.63
C GLN A 140 4.15 -7.38 2.42
N PRO A 141 4.18 -6.42 1.48
CA PRO A 141 2.97 -5.73 1.04
C PRO A 141 1.92 -6.73 0.53
N LEU A 142 0.65 -6.40 0.75
CA LEU A 142 -0.43 -7.12 0.09
C LEU A 142 -0.26 -6.98 -1.43
N ARG A 143 -0.34 -8.08 -2.18
CA ARG A 143 -0.31 -8.01 -3.64
C ARG A 143 -1.74 -8.02 -4.15
N ILE A 144 -2.09 -7.08 -5.03
CA ILE A 144 -3.42 -6.98 -5.63
C ILE A 144 -3.26 -7.13 -7.15
N ILE A 145 -3.95 -8.09 -7.74
CA ILE A 145 -3.92 -8.37 -9.17
C ILE A 145 -5.30 -8.05 -9.75
N ILE A 146 -5.34 -7.24 -10.79
CA ILE A 146 -6.57 -7.02 -11.57
C ILE A 146 -6.62 -8.07 -12.69
N ASP A 147 -7.60 -8.98 -12.63
CA ASP A 147 -7.75 -10.06 -13.60
C ASP A 147 -9.22 -10.42 -13.87
N SER A 148 -9.92 -9.63 -14.67
CA SER A 148 -11.33 -9.88 -15.02
C SER A 148 -11.55 -11.19 -15.79
N GLN A 149 -10.51 -11.71 -16.45
CA GLN A 149 -10.62 -12.88 -17.32
C GLN A 149 -10.14 -14.18 -16.66
N ASN A 150 -9.68 -14.13 -15.40
CA ASN A 150 -9.09 -15.28 -14.68
C ASN A 150 -7.93 -15.92 -15.45
N ARG A 151 -7.05 -15.13 -16.07
CA ARG A 151 -5.90 -15.62 -16.84
C ARG A 151 -4.71 -16.01 -15.97
N VAL A 152 -4.51 -15.35 -14.82
CA VAL A 152 -3.45 -15.75 -13.88
C VAL A 152 -3.77 -17.14 -13.37
N THR A 153 -2.72 -17.94 -13.17
CA THR A 153 -2.83 -19.34 -12.72
C THR A 153 -2.14 -19.54 -11.37
N PRO A 154 -2.48 -20.62 -10.63
CA PRO A 154 -1.85 -20.96 -9.35
C PRO A 154 -0.33 -21.20 -9.43
N GLU A 155 0.23 -21.43 -10.61
CA GLU A 155 1.66 -21.68 -10.84
C GLU A 155 2.49 -20.40 -10.96
N HIS A 156 1.86 -19.23 -11.10
CA HIS A 156 2.60 -17.96 -11.22
C HIS A 156 3.34 -17.62 -9.92
N ARG A 157 4.55 -17.07 -10.06
CA ARG A 157 5.43 -16.77 -8.91
C ARG A 157 4.77 -15.82 -7.92
N ILE A 158 3.95 -14.89 -8.40
CA ILE A 158 3.30 -13.88 -7.56
C ILE A 158 2.42 -14.51 -6.48
N VAL A 159 1.81 -15.68 -6.68
CA VAL A 159 0.95 -16.33 -5.66
C VAL A 159 1.69 -17.30 -4.74
N GLN A 160 2.98 -17.55 -5.01
CA GLN A 160 3.82 -18.48 -4.25
C GLN A 160 4.71 -17.79 -3.20
N GLN A 161 4.70 -16.46 -3.12
CA GLN A 161 5.54 -15.75 -2.13
C GLN A 161 4.83 -15.57 -0.79
N PRO A 162 5.58 -15.40 0.31
CA PRO A 162 5.03 -15.11 1.63
C PRO A 162 4.11 -13.89 1.64
N GLY A 163 3.10 -13.93 2.51
CA GLY A 163 2.08 -12.88 2.63
C GLY A 163 0.88 -13.11 1.72
N GLU A 164 -0.07 -12.18 1.75
CA GLU A 164 -1.33 -12.32 1.01
C GLU A 164 -1.23 -11.85 -0.44
N THR A 165 -2.02 -12.48 -1.31
CA THR A 165 -2.29 -12.01 -2.68
C THR A 165 -3.79 -12.00 -2.92
N TRP A 166 -4.34 -10.85 -3.29
CA TRP A 166 -5.74 -10.68 -3.62
C TRP A 166 -5.90 -10.52 -5.13
N ILE A 167 -6.87 -11.22 -5.72
CA ILE A 167 -7.16 -11.17 -7.15
C ILE A 167 -8.54 -10.56 -7.32
N ALA A 168 -8.59 -9.37 -7.92
CA ALA A 168 -9.82 -8.68 -8.26
C ALA A 168 -10.38 -9.26 -9.57
N ARG A 169 -11.60 -9.81 -9.50
CA ARG A 169 -12.24 -10.60 -10.56
C ARG A 169 -13.65 -10.10 -10.83
N THR A 170 -14.14 -10.35 -12.04
CA THR A 170 -15.55 -10.10 -12.40
C THR A 170 -16.41 -11.37 -12.37
N LYS A 171 -15.76 -12.54 -12.33
CA LYS A 171 -16.40 -13.86 -12.22
C LYS A 171 -15.59 -14.78 -11.32
N GLU A 172 -16.27 -15.73 -10.69
CA GLU A 172 -15.64 -16.73 -9.83
C GLU A 172 -14.60 -17.57 -10.59
N ASP A 173 -13.57 -17.99 -9.87
CA ASP A 173 -12.53 -18.89 -10.36
C ASP A 173 -12.60 -20.19 -9.56
N THR A 174 -12.82 -21.30 -10.27
CA THR A 174 -13.08 -22.61 -9.67
C THR A 174 -11.80 -23.42 -9.41
N ARG A 175 -10.62 -22.88 -9.77
CA ARG A 175 -9.35 -23.56 -9.52
C ARG A 175 -8.99 -23.52 -8.04
N GLU A 176 -8.19 -24.49 -7.61
CA GLU A 176 -7.59 -24.48 -6.28
C GLU A 176 -6.42 -23.49 -6.25
N TRP A 177 -6.37 -22.69 -5.19
CA TRP A 177 -5.34 -21.67 -4.98
C TRP A 177 -4.63 -21.90 -3.63
N PRO A 178 -3.38 -21.44 -3.48
CA PRO A 178 -2.71 -21.43 -2.18
C PRO A 178 -3.51 -20.66 -1.12
N GLU A 179 -3.39 -21.04 0.16
CA GLU A 179 -4.15 -20.48 1.30
C GLU A 179 -4.06 -18.94 1.41
N GLY A 180 -2.91 -18.36 1.05
CA GLY A 180 -2.69 -16.91 1.08
C GLY A 180 -3.36 -16.12 -0.05
N VAL A 181 -4.06 -16.80 -0.96
CA VAL A 181 -4.75 -16.17 -2.10
C VAL A 181 -6.22 -15.94 -1.79
N ARG A 182 -6.69 -14.73 -2.04
CA ARG A 182 -8.11 -14.36 -1.90
C ARG A 182 -8.64 -13.76 -3.18
N SER A 183 -9.93 -13.94 -3.43
CA SER A 183 -10.63 -13.28 -4.54
C SER A 183 -11.46 -12.11 -4.02
N ILE A 184 -11.44 -11.00 -4.76
CA ILE A 184 -12.35 -9.87 -4.55
C ILE A 184 -13.26 -9.81 -5.77
N MET A 185 -14.56 -9.95 -5.54
CA MET A 185 -15.55 -9.79 -6.60
C MET A 185 -15.82 -8.31 -6.80
N VAL A 186 -15.60 -7.82 -8.02
CA VAL A 186 -15.81 -6.42 -8.39
C VAL A 186 -16.74 -6.38 -9.61
N PRO A 187 -17.77 -5.52 -9.62
CA PRO A 187 -18.67 -5.41 -10.75
C PRO A 187 -17.96 -4.91 -12.01
N GLU A 188 -18.59 -5.15 -13.15
CA GLU A 188 -18.16 -4.59 -14.42
C GLU A 188 -18.77 -3.19 -14.64
N HIS A 189 -17.97 -2.31 -15.24
CA HIS A 189 -18.38 -1.02 -15.76
C HIS A 189 -17.79 -0.85 -17.17
N ASN A 190 -18.65 -0.61 -18.16
CA ASN A 190 -18.27 -0.52 -19.58
C ASN A 190 -17.43 -1.70 -20.10
N GLY A 191 -17.77 -2.93 -19.69
CA GLY A 191 -17.11 -4.17 -20.14
C GLY A 191 -15.75 -4.46 -19.48
N HIS A 192 -15.37 -3.69 -18.45
CA HIS A 192 -14.15 -3.89 -17.68
C HIS A 192 -14.44 -3.86 -16.18
N LEU A 193 -13.50 -4.36 -15.38
CA LEU A 193 -13.60 -4.29 -13.92
C LEU A 193 -13.67 -2.83 -13.45
N ASP A 194 -14.65 -2.50 -12.60
CA ASP A 194 -14.81 -1.14 -12.08
C ASP A 194 -13.70 -0.79 -11.06
N LEU A 195 -12.73 0.01 -11.51
CA LEU A 195 -11.61 0.43 -10.68
C LEU A 195 -12.01 1.36 -9.54
N VAL A 196 -13.11 2.09 -9.66
CA VAL A 196 -13.57 2.97 -8.57
C VAL A 196 -14.12 2.11 -7.44
N VAL A 197 -14.94 1.11 -7.77
CA VAL A 197 -15.48 0.17 -6.77
C VAL A 197 -14.39 -0.66 -6.10
N LEU A 198 -13.38 -1.10 -6.84
CA LEU A 198 -12.22 -1.81 -6.26
C LEU A 198 -11.48 -0.99 -5.18
N MET A 199 -11.55 0.35 -5.26
CA MET A 199 -10.79 1.25 -4.39
C MET A 199 -11.60 1.74 -3.17
N MET A 200 -12.86 1.35 -3.04
CA MET A 200 -13.73 1.65 -1.89
C MET A 200 -13.73 0.51 -0.88
#